data_AF-A0A1H3YM12-F1
#
_entry.id   AF-A0A1H3YM12-F1
#
_cell.length_a   1.000
_cell.length_b   1.000
_cell.length_c   1.000
_cell.angle_alpha   90.00
_cell.angle_beta   90.00
_cell.angle_gamma   90.00
#
_symmetry.space_group_name_H-M   'P 1'
#
loop_
_entity.id
_entity.type
_entity.pdbx_description
1 polymer ?
#
loop_
_entity_poly.entity_id
_entity_poly.type
_entity_poly.pdbx_seq_one_letter_code
_entity_poly.pdbx_strand_id
1 'polypeptide(L)' 'MENNSIDLRSVIGWFFIIISILLLIASFTTAGGSEVNRITGVVFLIFGLIMYGLSRTGKKKAKDSAAR' A
#
# COMPACT_ATOMS: atom_id res chain seq x y z
N MET A 1 16.25 -10.43 -14.31
CA MET A 1 14.82 -10.05 -14.41
C MET A 1 14.17 -9.77 -13.04
N GLU A 2 14.93 -9.75 -11.94
CA GLU A 2 14.41 -9.67 -10.56
C GLU A 2 13.97 -8.26 -10.10
N ASN A 3 14.45 -7.21 -10.77
CA ASN A 3 14.15 -5.82 -10.38
C ASN A 3 12.68 -5.44 -10.63
N ASN A 4 12.05 -6.02 -11.65
CA ASN A 4 10.66 -5.70 -12.02
C ASN A 4 9.64 -6.12 -10.95
N SER A 5 9.89 -7.23 -10.25
CA SER A 5 8.95 -7.79 -9.26
C SER A 5 8.90 -6.96 -7.97
N ILE A 6 10.02 -6.36 -7.57
CA ILE A 6 10.10 -5.47 -6.40
C ILE A 6 9.44 -4.12 -6.70
N ASP A 7 9.66 -3.58 -7.91
CA ASP A 7 8.99 -2.35 -8.31
C ASP A 7 7.47 -2.53 -8.44
N LEU A 8 7.01 -3.65 -9.02
CA LEU A 8 5.58 -3.94 -9.10
C LEU A 8 4.92 -3.97 -7.72
N ARG A 9 5.54 -4.65 -6.74
CA ARG A 9 5.02 -4.71 -5.37
C ARG A 9 4.94 -3.33 -4.71
N SER A 10 5.94 -2.47 -4.98
CA SER A 10 5.96 -1.10 -4.51
C SER A 10 4.82 -0.27 -5.11
N VAL A 11 4.65 -0.33 -6.44
CA VAL A 11 3.60 0.38 -7.16
C VAL A 11 2.21 -0.07 -6.70
N ILE A 12 2.01 -1.38 -6.52
CA ILE A 12 0.77 -1.95 -5.97
C ILE A 12 0.50 -1.41 -4.56
N GLY A 13 1.51 -1.36 -3.68
CA GLY A 13 1.37 -0.81 -2.34
C GLY A 13 0.93 0.66 -2.36
N TRP A 14 1.55 1.49 -3.21
CA TRP A 14 1.17 2.89 -3.38
C TRP A 14 -0.26 3.06 -3.90
N PHE A 15 -0.66 2.23 -4.87
CA PHE A 15 -2.03 2.23 -5.39
C PHE A 15 -3.05 1.97 -4.28
N PHE A 16 -2.86 0.92 -3.49
CA PHE A 16 -3.78 0.62 -2.37
C PHE A 16 -3.84 1.73 -1.33
N ILE A 17 -2.71 2.38 -1.02
CA ILE A 17 -2.68 3.52 -0.09
C ILE A 17 -3.49 4.69 -0.65
N ILE A 18 -3.28 5.07 -1.91
CA ILE A 18 -3.99 6.21 -2.53
C ILE A 18 -5.50 5.94 -2.57
N ILE A 19 -5.93 4.76 -3.02
CA ILE A 19 -7.35 4.38 -3.07
C ILE A 19 -7.95 4.35 -1.66
N SER A 20 -7.21 3.85 -0.67
CA SER A 20 -7.69 3.82 0.73
C SER A 20 -7.96 5.22 1.27
N ILE A 21 -7.09 6.19 0.99
CA ILE A 21 -7.25 7.58 1.43
C ILE A 21 -8.49 8.19 0.77
N LEU A 22 -8.69 7.95 -0.53
CA LEU A 22 -9.89 8.41 -1.25
C LEU A 22 -11.17 7.81 -0.67
N LEU A 23 -11.19 6.50 -0.37
CA LEU A 23 -12.34 5.83 0.25
C LEU A 23 -12.64 6.35 1.65
N LEU A 24 -11.60 6.59 2.45
CA LEU A 24 -11.76 7.17 3.79
C LEU A 24 -12.34 8.58 3.68
N ILE A 25 -11.78 9.45 2.84
CA ILE A 25 -12.31 10.80 2.61
C ILE A 25 -13.77 10.74 2.16
N ALA A 26 -14.10 9.91 1.17
CA ALA A 26 -15.46 9.73 0.67
C ALA A 26 -16.43 9.25 1.77
N SER A 27 -15.95 8.43 2.71
CA SER A 27 -16.74 7.99 3.87
C SER A 27 -17.09 9.13 4.83
N PHE A 28 -16.32 10.22 4.88
CA PHE A 28 -16.57 11.36 5.74
C PHE A 28 -17.35 12.49 5.04
N THR A 29 -17.25 12.60 3.71
CA THR A 29 -17.86 13.70 2.94
C THR A 29 -19.24 13.39 2.40
N THR A 30 -19.63 12.11 2.32
CA THR A 30 -20.93 11.72 1.78
C THR A 30 -21.98 11.69 2.89
N ALA A 31 -23.10 12.41 2.71
CA ALA A 31 -24.24 12.38 3.62
C ALA A 31 -24.87 10.96 3.58
N GLY A 32 -24.58 10.15 4.59
CA GLY A 32 -24.84 8.70 4.59
C GLY A 32 -23.57 7.84 4.56
N GLY A 33 -22.42 8.43 4.94
CA GLY A 33 -21.09 7.83 5.05
C GLY A 33 -21.11 6.32 5.11
N SER A 34 -20.99 5.71 3.92
CA SER A 34 -21.20 4.27 3.76
C SER A 34 -20.17 3.53 4.60
N GLU A 35 -20.64 2.80 5.62
CA GLU A 35 -19.81 1.99 6.52
C GLU A 35 -18.84 1.09 5.74
N VAL A 36 -19.31 0.63 4.57
CA VAL A 36 -18.53 -0.12 3.58
C VAL A 36 -17.30 0.64 3.11
N ASN A 37 -17.39 1.94 2.82
CA ASN A 37 -16.25 2.75 2.38
C ASN A 37 -15.21 2.91 3.49
N ARG A 38 -15.66 3.02 4.74
CA ARG A 38 -14.79 3.14 5.91
C ARG A 38 -14.03 1.85 6.17
N ILE A 39 -14.74 0.72 6.20
CA ILE A 39 -14.13 -0.60 6.42
C ILE A 39 -13.18 -0.94 5.27
N THR A 40 -13.62 -0.77 4.02
CA THR A 40 -12.79 -1.04 2.83
C THR A 40 -11.56 -0.14 2.81
N GLY A 41 -11.71 1.15 3.12
CA GLY A 41 -10.60 2.08 3.24
C GLY A 41 -9.59 1.66 4.30
N VAL A 42 -10.03 1.31 5.51
CA VAL A 42 -9.13 0.86 6.59
C VAL A 42 -8.39 -0.43 6.20
N VAL A 43 -9.09 -1.41 5.62
CA VAL A 43 -8.48 -2.69 5.20
C VAL A 43 -7.44 -2.46 4.11
N PHE A 44 -7.75 -1.65 3.10
CA PHE A 44 -6.81 -1.32 2.01
C PHE A 44 -5.61 -0.52 2.51
N LEU A 45 -5.81 0.37 3.49
CA LEU A 45 -4.72 1.13 4.09
C LEU A 45 -3.75 0.20 4.82
N ILE A 46 -4.25 -0.71 5.65
CA ILE A 46 -3.43 -1.70 6.37
C ILE A 46 -2.65 -2.56 5.37
N PHE A 47 -3.31 -3.08 4.34
CA PHE A 47 -2.67 -3.90 3.32
C PHE A 47 -1.60 -3.13 2.53
N GLY A 48 -1.90 -1.90 2.14
CA GLY A 48 -0.97 -1.02 1.43
C GLY A 48 0.27 -0.70 2.26
N LEU A 49 0.11 -0.42 3.55
CA LEU A 49 1.22 -0.19 4.48
C LEU A 49 2.10 -1.43 4.68
N ILE A 50 1.50 -2.62 4.79
CA ILE A 50 2.24 -3.89 4.86
C ILE A 50 3.06 -4.11 3.58
N MET A 51 2.44 -3.95 2.41
CA MET A 51 3.14 -4.09 1.11
C MET A 51 4.28 -3.08 0.96
N TYR A 52 4.06 -1.83 1.38
CA TYR A 52 5.08 -0.79 1.38
C TYR A 52 6.25 -1.12 2.31
N GLY A 53 5.96 -1.60 3.53
CA GLY A 53 6.97 -2.04 4.49
C GLY A 53 7.79 -3.23 3.97
N LEU A 54 7.14 -4.23 3.39
CA LEU A 54 7.80 -5.40 2.79
C LEU A 54 8.68 -5.01 1.59
N SER A 55 8.24 -4.06 0.77
CA SER A 55 9.03 -3.52 -0.36
C SER A 55 10.34 -2.87 0.12
N ARG A 56 10.29 -2.07 1.20
CA ARG A 56 11.50 -1.44 1.78
C ARG A 56 12.46 -2.46 2.38
N THR A 57 11.96 -3.50 3.04
CA THR A 57 12.79 -4.55 3.64
C THR A 57 13.49 -5.40 2.55
N GLY A 58 12.81 -5.67 1.43
CA GLY A 58 13.41 -6.33 0.26
C GLY A 58 14.58 -5.53 -0.33
N LYS A 59 14.42 -4.21 -0.48
CA LYS A 59 15.51 -3.33 -0.97
C LYS A 59 16.72 -3.30 -0.03
N LYS A 60 16.50 -3.39 1.30
CA LYS A 60 17.58 -3.42 2.30
C LYS A 60 18.42 -4.70 2.22
N LYS A 61 17.78 -5.86 2.03
CA LYS A 61 18.46 -7.15 1.87
C LYS A 61 19.25 -7.27 0.56
N ALA A 62 18.72 -6.70 -0.53
CA ALA A 62 19.42 -6.67 -1.81
C ALA A 62 20.71 -5.82 -1.76
N LYS A 63 20.68 -4.68 -1.05
CA LYS A 63 21.84 -3.79 -0.88
C LYS A 63 22.95 -4.40 -0.02
N ASP A 64 22.59 -5.15 1.02
CA ASP A 64 23.55 -5.81 1.93
C ASP A 64 24.24 -7.03 1.28
N SER A 65 23.54 -7.71 0.36
CA SER A 65 24.10 -8.84 -0.40
C SER A 65 25.03 -8.41 -1.54
N ALA A 66 24.89 -7.17 -2.05
CA ALA A 66 25.77 -6.60 -3.07
C ALA A 66 27.03 -5.93 -2.50
N ALA A 67 27.13 -5.81 -1.17
CA ALA A 67 28.25 -5.21 -0.46
C ALA A 67 29.23 -6.25 0.16
N ARG A 68 28.98 -7.54 -0.08
CA ARG A 68 29.86 -8.67 0.24
C ARG A 68 30.40 -9.28 -1.04
#